data_AF-A0A2R5GPT6-F1
#
_entry.id   AF-A0A2R5GPT6-F1
#
_cell.length_a   1.000
_cell.length_b   1.000
_cell.length_c   1.000
_cell.angle_alpha   90.00
_cell.angle_beta   90.00
_cell.angle_gamma   90.00
#
_symmetry.space_group_name_H-M   'P 1'
#
loop_
_entity.id
_entity.type
_entity.pdbx_description
1 polymer ?
#
loop_
_entity_poly.entity_id
_entity_poly.type
_entity_poly.pdbx_seq_one_letter_code
_entity_poly.pdbx_strand_id
1 'polypeptide(L)'
;TRAYHRIIGNAASGGYAGFAIVRMPGPTMVYRDITFADGTNPDERPFIEFDGNSCHSSGYWWTRAACVYVGGRLEHLDDTDTLYYNPGRESNARDTMCETESGYADCEMIFTNTKIFLSNWGINNWGERGRYDGLEVHDTFRPVGVLGAHFLTNLLFVCRSQSFVPERPGSGTKYYERHWFSNYVMYELYDTNQYHIIDGLRVRNCGNASSGAHIWRMLTHSDKFVPGFIQIVRNVTYESGNDFSMRIGSTVTSRLTVSGTRANFLDADGSVHGEQNGLVGPRIIGAARGNVSWWRLDDSCFLDGDYYACDQISSVTGKRRGIAKFSLTFDDAYTEAVSSGAICGNNIPCPRIGSVMHLGDQSDPDETGLPLSGNAVITGPTNGLGWLLLFDAGSPVSLQFRYTQIDEDDTLLIAIPYPPETSFTITYTTRWCSSWNLCEQNFTAVSSLGDVIHGNGDTYYYSSERQLLFFRYVPQPINWLDFSQSPAYGNLGLSYYVRNGLRIPHYASQGYLQLTATGCELNETNASYCASSTYTTSEICQDFGYEDGALRVAYDACALPATGSEETSPSSNALVIGASCAAGAIVVIAAIALLVKHRRRRRLQRVAQSAKTITMPEL
;
A
#
# COMPACT_ATOMS: atom_id res chain seq x y z
N THR A 1 9.49 -15.54 -27.02
CA THR A 1 10.97 -15.53 -26.96
C THR A 1 11.42 -16.40 -25.82
N ARG A 2 12.37 -17.32 -26.05
CA ARG A 2 13.05 -18.05 -24.97
C ARG A 2 13.95 -17.05 -24.23
N ALA A 3 13.92 -17.06 -22.89
CA ALA A 3 14.69 -16.08 -22.12
C ALA A 3 16.20 -16.33 -22.19
N TYR A 4 16.67 -17.58 -22.29
CA TYR A 4 18.10 -17.92 -22.23
C TYR A 4 18.91 -17.58 -23.50
N HIS A 5 18.91 -16.30 -23.88
CA HIS A 5 19.57 -15.72 -25.05
C HIS A 5 20.13 -14.33 -24.71
N ARG A 6 20.98 -13.82 -25.61
CA ARG A 6 21.36 -12.40 -25.66
C ARG A 6 20.44 -11.67 -26.64
N ILE A 7 19.79 -10.61 -26.18
CA ILE A 7 18.86 -9.78 -26.96
C ILE A 7 19.37 -8.35 -26.80
N ILE A 8 20.08 -7.83 -27.80
CA ILE A 8 20.80 -6.55 -27.68
C ILE A 8 20.44 -5.65 -28.87
N GLY A 9 20.07 -4.40 -28.60
CA GLY A 9 19.85 -3.38 -29.62
C GLY A 9 18.70 -3.67 -30.58
N ASN A 10 17.78 -4.59 -30.23
CA ASN A 10 16.66 -4.94 -31.09
C ASN A 10 15.55 -3.89 -31.01
N ALA A 11 14.79 -3.76 -32.09
CA ALA A 11 13.58 -2.96 -32.15
C ALA A 11 12.37 -3.87 -32.44
N ALA A 12 11.31 -3.73 -31.66
CA ALA A 12 10.06 -4.47 -31.84
C ALA A 12 8.88 -3.52 -32.08
N SER A 13 8.00 -3.89 -33.01
CA SER A 13 6.79 -3.13 -33.33
C SER A 13 5.64 -4.03 -33.76
N GLY A 14 4.42 -3.71 -33.30
CA GLY A 14 3.19 -4.40 -33.64
C GLY A 14 2.92 -5.69 -32.86
N GLY A 15 1.71 -6.24 -33.06
CA GLY A 15 1.34 -7.57 -32.55
C GLY A 15 0.84 -7.62 -31.10
N TYR A 16 0.81 -8.84 -30.57
CA TYR A 16 0.35 -9.16 -29.20
C TYR A 16 1.22 -8.48 -28.13
N ALA A 17 2.54 -8.54 -28.29
CA ALA A 17 3.56 -7.81 -27.54
C ALA A 17 4.80 -7.66 -28.45
N GLY A 18 5.61 -6.62 -28.25
CA GLY A 18 6.86 -6.46 -29.01
C GLY A 18 7.90 -7.52 -28.61
N PHE A 19 8.10 -7.68 -27.31
CA PHE A 19 8.85 -8.79 -26.73
C PHE A 19 7.92 -9.61 -25.84
N ALA A 20 7.64 -10.86 -26.22
CA ALA A 20 6.86 -11.80 -25.42
C ALA A 20 7.79 -12.85 -24.78
N ILE A 21 7.98 -12.77 -23.47
CA ILE A 21 8.72 -13.73 -22.66
C ILE A 21 7.69 -14.67 -22.03
N VAL A 22 7.39 -15.74 -22.77
CA VAL A 22 6.33 -16.67 -22.40
C VAL A 22 6.88 -17.73 -21.45
N ARG A 23 6.11 -18.11 -20.43
CA ARG A 23 6.47 -19.27 -19.61
C ARG A 23 6.23 -20.56 -20.38
N MET A 24 7.27 -21.38 -20.40
CA MET A 24 7.24 -22.76 -20.88
C MET A 24 7.70 -23.62 -19.70
N PRO A 25 6.76 -24.17 -18.90
CA PRO A 25 7.08 -24.98 -17.72
C PRO A 25 7.93 -26.21 -18.04
N GLY A 26 7.88 -26.66 -19.30
CA GLY A 26 8.72 -27.71 -19.82
C GLY A 26 9.13 -27.43 -21.27
N PRO A 27 10.02 -28.28 -21.82
CA PRO A 27 10.32 -28.29 -23.24
C PRO A 27 9.06 -28.54 -24.07
N THR A 28 9.07 -28.08 -25.32
CA THR A 28 7.98 -28.30 -26.27
C THR A 28 8.47 -29.09 -27.48
N MET A 29 7.54 -29.62 -28.29
CA MET A 29 7.83 -30.35 -29.53
C MET A 29 8.67 -31.61 -29.25
N VAL A 30 9.69 -31.90 -30.07
CA VAL A 30 10.50 -33.14 -30.03
C VAL A 30 11.22 -33.42 -28.70
N TYR A 31 11.30 -32.44 -27.80
CA TYR A 31 11.92 -32.59 -26.49
C TYR A 31 10.90 -32.59 -25.34
N ARG A 32 9.58 -32.62 -25.61
CA ARG A 32 8.52 -32.47 -24.59
C ARG A 32 8.55 -33.51 -23.48
N ASP A 33 9.12 -34.69 -23.75
CA ASP A 33 9.20 -35.80 -22.80
C ASP A 33 10.48 -35.79 -21.95
N ILE A 34 11.30 -34.73 -22.06
CA ILE A 34 12.51 -34.57 -21.24
C ILE A 34 12.17 -33.90 -19.91
N THR A 35 12.51 -34.57 -18.81
CA THR A 35 12.50 -33.98 -17.47
C THR A 35 13.79 -33.19 -17.24
N PHE A 36 13.64 -31.92 -16.88
CA PHE A 36 14.74 -31.04 -16.49
C PHE A 36 14.92 -31.07 -14.97
N ALA A 37 16.15 -30.82 -14.51
CA ALA A 37 16.41 -30.59 -13.09
C ALA A 37 15.90 -29.20 -12.68
N ASP A 38 15.65 -29.00 -11.38
CA ASP A 38 15.27 -27.69 -10.84
C ASP A 38 16.29 -26.61 -11.22
N GLY A 39 15.81 -25.43 -11.64
CA GLY A 39 16.63 -24.33 -12.16
C GLY A 39 17.03 -24.48 -13.63
N THR A 40 16.63 -25.57 -14.28
CA THR A 40 16.93 -25.82 -15.70
C THR A 40 15.70 -25.83 -16.60
N ASN A 41 14.48 -25.69 -16.06
CA ASN A 41 13.27 -25.58 -16.87
C ASN A 41 13.32 -24.31 -17.75
N PRO A 42 12.73 -24.33 -18.96
CA PRO A 42 12.81 -23.18 -19.87
C PRO A 42 12.25 -21.87 -19.30
N ASP A 43 11.25 -21.93 -18.42
CA ASP A 43 10.71 -20.76 -17.73
C ASP A 43 11.47 -20.34 -16.48
N GLU A 44 12.41 -21.13 -15.98
CA GLU A 44 13.29 -20.74 -14.87
C GLU A 44 14.54 -20.01 -15.37
N ARG A 45 14.93 -20.18 -16.64
CA ARG A 45 16.18 -19.60 -17.14
C ARG A 45 16.14 -18.06 -17.23
N PRO A 46 17.19 -17.33 -16.80
CA PRO A 46 17.25 -15.88 -16.96
C PRO A 46 17.58 -15.50 -18.40
N PHE A 47 17.59 -14.21 -18.69
CA PHE A 47 18.35 -13.71 -19.84
C PHE A 47 19.83 -13.94 -19.65
N ILE A 48 20.54 -14.25 -20.74
CA ILE A 48 21.99 -14.06 -20.73
C ILE A 48 22.25 -12.54 -20.74
N GLU A 49 21.51 -11.81 -21.57
CA GLU A 49 21.57 -10.36 -21.66
C GLU A 49 20.30 -9.81 -22.34
N PHE A 50 19.75 -8.72 -21.79
CA PHE A 50 18.68 -7.94 -22.41
C PHE A 50 19.03 -6.45 -22.29
N ASP A 51 19.67 -5.89 -23.32
CA ASP A 51 20.25 -4.55 -23.26
C ASP A 51 19.95 -3.69 -24.50
N GLY A 52 19.69 -2.40 -24.31
CA GLY A 52 19.58 -1.43 -25.41
C GLY A 52 18.39 -1.66 -26.34
N ASN A 53 17.41 -2.47 -25.94
CA ASN A 53 16.27 -2.83 -26.78
C ASN A 53 15.21 -1.72 -26.78
N SER A 54 14.51 -1.61 -27.91
CA SER A 54 13.41 -0.66 -28.08
C SER A 54 12.12 -1.37 -28.49
N CYS A 55 10.98 -0.87 -28.00
CA CYS A 55 9.67 -1.33 -28.42
C CYS A 55 8.73 -0.15 -28.65
N HIS A 56 7.96 -0.19 -29.74
CA HIS A 56 6.92 0.79 -29.97
C HIS A 56 5.68 0.21 -30.64
N SER A 57 4.57 0.94 -30.63
CA SER A 57 3.36 0.62 -31.38
C SER A 57 2.89 -0.84 -31.20
N SER A 58 3.04 -1.36 -29.98
CA SER A 58 2.77 -2.75 -29.61
C SER A 58 1.82 -2.82 -28.42
N GLY A 59 1.23 -4.00 -28.21
CA GLY A 59 0.40 -4.24 -27.04
C GLY A 59 -1.01 -3.63 -27.16
N TYR A 60 -1.68 -3.80 -28.30
CA TYR A 60 -3.06 -3.33 -28.48
C TYR A 60 -4.10 -4.44 -28.55
N TRP A 61 -3.66 -5.70 -28.53
CA TRP A 61 -4.52 -6.86 -28.77
C TRP A 61 -5.47 -7.17 -27.61
N TRP A 62 -5.15 -6.70 -26.40
CA TRP A 62 -5.97 -6.85 -25.20
C TRP A 62 -5.60 -5.78 -24.16
N THR A 63 -6.40 -5.66 -23.09
CA THR A 63 -6.33 -4.53 -22.16
C THR A 63 -5.05 -4.44 -21.32
N ARG A 64 -4.34 -5.56 -21.13
CA ARG A 64 -3.05 -5.64 -20.39
C ARG A 64 -1.86 -5.97 -21.29
N ALA A 65 -2.04 -5.87 -22.60
CA ALA A 65 -0.99 -6.10 -23.56
C ALA A 65 0.11 -5.05 -23.39
N ALA A 66 1.37 -5.49 -23.41
CA ALA A 66 2.53 -4.64 -23.17
C ALA A 66 3.53 -4.69 -24.32
N CYS A 67 4.40 -3.69 -24.35
CA CYS A 67 5.53 -3.67 -25.26
C CYS A 67 6.53 -4.79 -24.91
N VAL A 68 6.86 -4.94 -23.63
CA VAL A 68 7.56 -6.10 -23.08
C VAL A 68 6.59 -6.82 -22.15
N TYR A 69 6.24 -8.05 -22.50
CA TYR A 69 5.32 -8.88 -21.73
C TYR A 69 6.06 -10.11 -21.20
N VAL A 70 6.12 -10.27 -19.89
CA VAL A 70 6.64 -11.46 -19.21
C VAL A 70 5.49 -12.14 -18.48
N GLY A 71 5.09 -13.31 -18.94
CA GLY A 71 3.93 -14.00 -18.42
C GLY A 71 3.29 -14.94 -19.44
N GLY A 72 2.06 -15.31 -19.15
CA GLY A 72 1.33 -16.34 -19.89
C GLY A 72 1.99 -17.71 -19.75
N ARG A 73 1.33 -18.74 -20.28
CA ARG A 73 1.79 -20.13 -20.23
C ARG A 73 1.57 -20.79 -21.57
N LEU A 74 2.61 -21.45 -22.07
CA LEU A 74 2.56 -22.23 -23.29
C LEU A 74 2.97 -23.67 -22.97
N GLU A 75 2.04 -24.61 -23.16
CA GLU A 75 2.25 -26.02 -22.84
C GLU A 75 1.38 -26.95 -23.67
N HIS A 76 1.66 -28.26 -23.57
CA HIS A 76 0.74 -29.32 -23.98
C HIS A 76 -0.20 -29.63 -22.81
N LEU A 77 -1.52 -29.64 -23.03
CA LEU A 77 -2.51 -29.98 -22.00
C LEU A 77 -2.86 -31.47 -21.98
N ASP A 78 -2.47 -32.18 -23.02
CA ASP A 78 -2.71 -33.59 -23.27
C ASP A 78 -1.55 -34.16 -24.10
N ASP A 79 -1.59 -35.46 -24.40
CA ASP A 79 -0.56 -36.15 -25.20
C ASP A 79 -0.57 -35.75 -26.69
N THR A 80 -1.32 -34.71 -27.08
CA THR A 80 -1.35 -34.23 -28.47
C THR A 80 -0.19 -33.29 -28.77
N ASP A 81 0.12 -33.13 -30.06
CA ASP A 81 1.12 -32.15 -30.53
C ASP A 81 0.60 -30.70 -30.48
N THR A 82 -0.59 -30.47 -29.93
CA THR A 82 -1.19 -29.14 -29.83
C THR A 82 -0.62 -28.37 -28.65
N LEU A 83 -0.15 -27.15 -28.92
CA LEU A 83 0.26 -26.21 -27.87
C LEU A 83 -0.89 -25.26 -27.52
N TYR A 84 -1.14 -25.11 -26.22
CA TYR A 84 -2.12 -24.20 -25.67
C TYR A 84 -1.42 -23.00 -25.07
N TYR A 85 -1.82 -21.80 -25.49
CA TYR A 85 -1.32 -20.55 -24.93
C TYR A 85 -2.40 -19.89 -24.07
N ASN A 86 -2.14 -19.79 -22.77
CA ASN A 86 -2.88 -18.91 -21.88
C ASN A 86 -2.15 -17.56 -21.79
N PRO A 87 -2.72 -16.45 -22.33
CA PRO A 87 -2.17 -15.11 -22.17
C PRO A 87 -2.46 -14.49 -20.79
N GLY A 88 -3.23 -15.18 -19.95
CA GLY A 88 -3.68 -14.73 -18.64
C GLY A 88 -2.67 -14.95 -17.52
N ARG A 89 -2.92 -14.32 -16.38
CA ARG A 89 -2.04 -14.44 -15.19
C ARG A 89 -2.16 -15.86 -14.67
N GLU A 90 -1.02 -16.52 -14.53
CA GLU A 90 -0.93 -17.82 -13.88
C GLU A 90 -0.82 -17.64 -12.36
N SER A 91 -1.37 -18.61 -11.61
CA SER A 91 -1.31 -18.60 -10.14
C SER A 91 0.11 -18.80 -9.61
N ASN A 92 0.89 -19.65 -10.28
CA ASN A 92 2.31 -19.76 -10.07
C ASN A 92 2.96 -18.73 -10.99
N ALA A 93 3.79 -17.82 -10.49
CA ALA A 93 4.51 -16.92 -11.36
C ALA A 93 5.77 -17.60 -11.93
N ARG A 94 6.42 -16.92 -12.87
CA ARG A 94 7.74 -17.34 -13.38
C ARG A 94 8.77 -17.13 -12.26
N ASP A 95 9.34 -18.21 -11.74
CA ASP A 95 10.46 -18.12 -10.79
C ASP A 95 11.79 -18.27 -11.55
N THR A 96 12.59 -17.21 -11.59
CA THR A 96 13.83 -17.18 -12.38
C THR A 96 15.01 -17.59 -11.51
N MET A 97 15.82 -18.52 -12.02
CA MET A 97 16.92 -19.17 -11.30
C MET A 97 18.25 -18.97 -12.03
N CYS A 98 19.27 -18.49 -11.33
CA CYS A 98 20.61 -18.30 -11.87
C CYS A 98 21.55 -19.40 -11.37
N GLU A 99 22.52 -19.77 -12.21
CA GLU A 99 23.56 -20.72 -11.85
C GLU A 99 24.49 -20.11 -10.78
N THR A 100 24.82 -20.89 -9.76
CA THR A 100 25.72 -20.57 -8.66
C THR A 100 26.73 -21.70 -8.48
N GLU A 101 27.77 -21.48 -7.68
CA GLU A 101 28.77 -22.51 -7.38
C GLU A 101 28.16 -23.78 -6.73
N SER A 102 27.01 -23.63 -6.07
CA SER A 102 26.29 -24.72 -5.38
C SER A 102 25.06 -25.24 -6.14
N GLY A 103 24.85 -24.82 -7.40
CA GLY A 103 23.70 -25.24 -8.22
C GLY A 103 22.93 -24.06 -8.79
N TYR A 104 21.66 -23.91 -8.41
CA TYR A 104 20.79 -22.82 -8.86
C TYR A 104 20.19 -22.08 -7.67
N ALA A 105 20.03 -20.76 -7.80
CA ALA A 105 19.38 -19.92 -6.79
C ALA A 105 18.49 -18.85 -7.44
N ASP A 106 17.46 -18.44 -6.72
CA ASP A 106 16.55 -17.37 -7.12
C ASP A 106 17.31 -16.11 -7.58
N CYS A 107 16.93 -15.57 -8.72
CA CYS A 107 17.50 -14.34 -9.24
C CYS A 107 16.48 -13.49 -10.02
N GLU A 108 16.91 -12.29 -10.42
CA GLU A 108 16.07 -11.33 -11.13
C GLU A 108 16.12 -11.55 -12.65
N MET A 109 14.98 -11.36 -13.33
CA MET A 109 15.03 -11.05 -14.76
C MET A 109 15.50 -9.61 -14.96
N ILE A 110 16.66 -9.44 -15.60
CA ILE A 110 17.31 -8.13 -15.76
C ILE A 110 17.00 -7.54 -17.14
N PHE A 111 16.58 -6.27 -17.14
CA PHE A 111 16.36 -5.44 -18.32
C PHE A 111 17.18 -4.16 -18.19
N THR A 112 18.09 -3.91 -19.13
CA THR A 112 18.95 -2.71 -19.12
C THR A 112 18.71 -1.84 -20.35
N ASN A 113 18.86 -0.52 -20.18
CA ASN A 113 18.84 0.48 -21.25
C ASN A 113 17.66 0.33 -22.23
N THR A 114 16.48 -0.01 -21.70
CA THR A 114 15.30 -0.33 -22.51
C THR A 114 14.48 0.92 -22.79
N LYS A 115 14.04 1.10 -24.04
CA LYS A 115 13.25 2.26 -24.45
C LYS A 115 11.90 1.87 -25.02
N ILE A 116 10.83 2.50 -24.54
CA ILE A 116 9.47 2.17 -24.94
C ILE A 116 8.69 3.42 -25.35
N PHE A 117 7.96 3.34 -26.46
CA PHE A 117 7.21 4.47 -27.01
C PHE A 117 5.85 4.02 -27.51
N LEU A 118 4.81 4.85 -27.37
CA LEU A 118 3.51 4.63 -28.03
C LEU A 118 2.99 3.20 -27.83
N SER A 119 2.83 2.77 -26.58
CA SER A 119 2.34 1.43 -26.24
C SER A 119 1.17 1.52 -25.27
N ASN A 120 0.39 0.44 -25.12
CA ASN A 120 -0.63 0.43 -24.07
C ASN A 120 0.04 0.37 -22.70
N TRP A 121 0.73 -0.74 -22.43
CA TRP A 121 1.62 -0.89 -21.28
C TRP A 121 3.06 -0.97 -21.76
N GLY A 122 3.99 -0.40 -21.00
CA GLY A 122 5.39 -0.47 -21.36
C GLY A 122 5.95 -1.86 -21.07
N ILE A 123 6.14 -2.15 -19.79
CA ILE A 123 6.47 -3.48 -19.30
C ILE A 123 5.32 -4.03 -18.48
N ASN A 124 4.91 -5.26 -18.77
CA ASN A 124 4.01 -6.03 -17.91
C ASN A 124 4.71 -7.34 -17.53
N ASN A 125 5.12 -7.47 -16.28
CA ASN A 125 5.87 -8.63 -15.79
C ASN A 125 5.14 -9.32 -14.63
N TRP A 126 4.70 -10.54 -14.88
CA TRP A 126 4.05 -11.43 -13.91
C TRP A 126 4.99 -12.50 -13.36
N GLY A 127 6.31 -12.35 -13.53
CA GLY A 127 7.32 -13.17 -12.88
C GLY A 127 7.59 -12.72 -11.45
N GLU A 128 8.12 -13.62 -10.63
CA GLU A 128 8.34 -13.41 -9.20
C GLU A 128 9.38 -12.30 -8.91
N ARG A 129 10.40 -12.15 -9.77
CA ARG A 129 11.54 -11.23 -9.54
C ARG A 129 11.98 -10.53 -10.82
N GLY A 130 12.28 -9.23 -10.74
CA GLY A 130 12.75 -8.45 -11.89
C GLY A 130 13.53 -7.19 -11.54
N ARG A 131 14.47 -6.82 -12.42
CA ARG A 131 15.27 -5.59 -12.31
C ARG A 131 15.23 -4.80 -13.60
N TYR A 132 15.03 -3.49 -13.46
CA TYR A 132 14.94 -2.54 -14.55
C TYR A 132 15.92 -1.39 -14.30
N ASP A 133 16.90 -1.23 -15.18
CA ASP A 133 17.96 -0.23 -15.02
C ASP A 133 18.10 0.57 -16.32
N GLY A 134 17.86 1.88 -16.26
CA GLY A 134 17.88 2.72 -17.46
C GLY A 134 16.64 2.54 -18.35
N LEU A 135 15.46 2.36 -17.75
CA LEU A 135 14.19 2.24 -18.47
C LEU A 135 13.63 3.62 -18.83
N GLU A 136 13.46 3.87 -20.13
CA GLU A 136 12.80 5.07 -20.65
C GLU A 136 11.44 4.70 -21.26
N VAL A 137 10.36 5.34 -20.80
CA VAL A 137 9.02 5.10 -21.32
C VAL A 137 8.33 6.40 -21.70
N HIS A 138 7.84 6.45 -22.93
CA HIS A 138 7.24 7.63 -23.53
C HIS A 138 5.84 7.31 -24.06
N ASP A 139 4.91 8.24 -23.86
CA ASP A 139 3.57 8.21 -24.49
C ASP A 139 2.90 6.83 -24.34
N THR A 140 2.86 6.30 -23.12
CA THR A 140 2.36 4.94 -22.82
C THR A 140 1.42 5.01 -21.63
N PHE A 141 0.22 4.42 -21.71
CA PHE A 141 -0.80 4.56 -20.64
C PHE A 141 -0.29 4.10 -19.28
N ARG A 142 0.47 3.01 -19.24
CA ARG A 142 1.11 2.47 -18.03
C ARG A 142 2.55 2.08 -18.32
N PRO A 143 3.54 2.86 -17.85
CA PRO A 143 4.95 2.54 -18.06
C PRO A 143 5.35 1.14 -17.59
N VAL A 144 4.94 0.77 -16.39
CA VAL A 144 5.30 -0.52 -15.78
C VAL A 144 4.11 -1.08 -14.99
N GLY A 145 3.89 -2.38 -15.14
CA GLY A 145 3.05 -3.18 -14.24
C GLY A 145 3.78 -4.46 -13.88
N VAL A 146 4.10 -4.62 -12.60
CA VAL A 146 4.91 -5.72 -12.07
C VAL A 146 4.22 -6.35 -10.87
N LEU A 147 4.45 -7.65 -10.65
CA LEU A 147 3.98 -8.40 -9.48
C LEU A 147 5.16 -9.15 -8.86
N GLY A 148 5.23 -9.27 -7.53
CA GLY A 148 6.35 -9.95 -6.85
C GLY A 148 7.40 -8.96 -6.36
N ALA A 149 8.68 -9.33 -6.41
CA ALA A 149 9.80 -8.50 -5.95
C ALA A 149 10.53 -7.82 -7.12
N HIS A 150 10.39 -6.51 -7.26
CA HIS A 150 10.95 -5.76 -8.40
C HIS A 150 11.78 -4.57 -7.96
N PHE A 151 12.92 -4.37 -8.63
CA PHE A 151 13.80 -3.23 -8.43
C PHE A 151 13.83 -2.38 -9.70
N LEU A 152 13.48 -1.11 -9.57
CA LEU A 152 13.46 -0.16 -10.68
C LEU A 152 14.41 1.00 -10.37
N THR A 153 15.38 1.24 -11.24
CA THR A 153 16.37 2.29 -11.06
C THR A 153 16.71 3.01 -12.35
N ASN A 154 17.15 4.26 -12.24
CA ASN A 154 17.51 5.12 -13.37
C ASN A 154 16.39 5.24 -14.42
N LEU A 155 15.18 5.54 -13.96
CA LEU A 155 13.98 5.58 -14.79
C LEU A 155 13.74 6.97 -15.40
N LEU A 156 13.15 7.00 -16.59
CA LEU A 156 12.58 8.20 -17.19
C LEU A 156 11.18 7.89 -17.73
N PHE A 157 10.16 8.49 -17.13
CA PHE A 157 8.79 8.41 -17.59
C PHE A 157 8.33 9.75 -18.16
N VAL A 158 7.95 9.72 -19.43
CA VAL A 158 7.45 10.87 -20.18
C VAL A 158 6.00 10.59 -20.57
N CYS A 159 5.06 11.15 -19.82
CA CYS A 159 3.64 10.91 -20.05
C CYS A 159 3.18 11.40 -21.42
N ARG A 160 3.77 12.51 -21.87
CA ARG A 160 3.57 13.03 -23.21
C ARG A 160 4.86 13.63 -23.78
N SER A 161 5.33 13.12 -24.91
CA SER A 161 6.40 13.77 -25.65
C SER A 161 5.83 14.99 -26.37
N GLN A 162 6.55 16.12 -26.35
CA GLN A 162 6.10 17.36 -26.99
C GLN A 162 6.18 17.32 -28.53
N SER A 163 6.39 16.16 -29.13
CA SER A 163 6.73 16.02 -30.56
C SER A 163 5.52 16.09 -31.51
N PHE A 164 4.28 16.19 -31.04
CA PHE A 164 3.10 16.30 -31.94
C PHE A 164 1.87 16.95 -31.30
N VAL A 165 2.03 18.08 -30.59
CA VAL A 165 0.89 18.94 -30.22
C VAL A 165 1.18 20.36 -30.68
N PRO A 166 0.41 20.94 -31.64
CA PRO A 166 0.67 22.28 -32.14
C PRO A 166 0.44 23.32 -31.02
N GLU A 167 1.51 23.91 -30.49
CA GLU A 167 1.70 25.17 -29.70
C GLU A 167 0.63 25.65 -28.71
N ARG A 168 -0.41 24.87 -28.48
CA ARG A 168 -1.41 24.99 -27.44
C ARG A 168 -1.75 23.56 -27.06
N PRO A 169 -1.73 23.17 -25.78
CA PRO A 169 -2.53 22.02 -25.38
C PRO A 169 -3.94 22.34 -25.88
N GLY A 170 -4.38 21.63 -26.91
CA GLY A 170 -5.76 21.71 -27.38
C GLY A 170 -6.61 21.58 -26.13
N SER A 171 -7.57 22.47 -25.95
CA SER A 171 -8.38 22.69 -24.75
C SER A 171 -9.21 21.47 -24.32
N GLY A 172 -8.60 20.30 -24.15
CA GLY A 172 -9.25 19.02 -23.86
C GLY A 172 -10.46 18.73 -24.73
N THR A 173 -10.58 19.27 -25.96
CA THR A 173 -11.86 19.23 -26.69
C THR A 173 -12.01 17.97 -27.53
N LYS A 174 -10.93 17.28 -27.94
CA LYS A 174 -11.04 16.06 -28.74
C LYS A 174 -11.24 14.82 -27.86
N TYR A 175 -12.13 13.93 -28.30
CA TYR A 175 -12.52 12.70 -27.57
C TYR A 175 -11.32 11.86 -27.15
N TYR A 176 -10.40 11.59 -28.08
CA TYR A 176 -9.21 10.77 -27.83
C TYR A 176 -8.19 11.43 -26.88
N GLU A 177 -8.09 12.76 -26.86
CA GLU A 177 -7.20 13.46 -25.92
C GLU A 177 -7.76 13.40 -24.49
N ARG A 178 -9.07 13.60 -24.33
CA ARG A 178 -9.73 13.37 -23.03
C ARG A 178 -9.57 11.93 -22.57
N HIS A 179 -9.69 10.97 -23.49
CA HIS A 179 -9.57 9.56 -23.18
C HIS A 179 -8.12 9.15 -22.83
N TRP A 180 -7.11 9.80 -23.40
CA TRP A 180 -5.71 9.63 -23.01
C TRP A 180 -5.48 10.02 -21.56
N PHE A 181 -5.84 11.27 -21.23
CA PHE A 181 -5.64 11.82 -19.90
C PHE A 181 -6.58 11.19 -18.85
N SER A 182 -7.67 10.52 -19.22
CA SER A 182 -8.53 9.84 -18.24
C SER A 182 -8.00 8.50 -17.75
N ASN A 183 -7.03 7.89 -18.47
CA ASN A 183 -6.60 6.51 -18.22
C ASN A 183 -5.10 6.36 -17.96
N TYR A 184 -4.33 7.44 -18.14
CA TYR A 184 -2.90 7.42 -17.89
C TYR A 184 -2.60 7.20 -16.39
N VAL A 185 -1.69 6.28 -16.09
CA VAL A 185 -1.18 6.00 -14.74
C VAL A 185 0.32 5.76 -14.86
N MET A 186 1.14 6.53 -14.14
CA MET A 186 2.60 6.34 -14.22
C MET A 186 3.04 5.06 -13.50
N TYR A 187 2.62 4.88 -12.25
CA TYR A 187 2.89 3.64 -11.53
C TYR A 187 1.67 3.25 -10.70
N GLU A 188 1.20 2.02 -10.89
CA GLU A 188 0.14 1.46 -10.06
C GLU A 188 0.75 0.59 -8.96
N LEU A 189 0.52 1.01 -7.74
CA LEU A 189 0.95 0.36 -6.51
C LEU A 189 -0.10 -0.71 -6.18
N TYR A 190 0.23 -1.99 -6.43
CA TYR A 190 -0.72 -3.10 -6.63
C TYR A 190 -0.52 -4.28 -5.65
N ASP A 191 -1.57 -5.11 -5.48
CA ASP A 191 -1.66 -6.44 -4.83
C ASP A 191 -1.15 -6.65 -3.38
N THR A 192 -1.28 -7.91 -2.96
CA THR A 192 -0.67 -8.51 -1.77
C THR A 192 0.67 -9.17 -2.13
N ASN A 193 1.53 -9.36 -1.12
CA ASN A 193 2.78 -10.14 -1.24
C ASN A 193 3.77 -9.62 -2.30
N GLN A 194 3.89 -8.30 -2.44
CA GLN A 194 4.83 -7.66 -3.38
C GLN A 194 5.94 -6.93 -2.65
N TYR A 195 7.05 -6.67 -3.34
CA TYR A 195 8.20 -5.91 -2.83
C TYR A 195 8.76 -5.03 -3.95
N HIS A 196 8.34 -3.77 -4.01
CA HIS A 196 8.80 -2.84 -5.04
C HIS A 196 9.71 -1.78 -4.44
N ILE A 197 10.93 -1.69 -4.97
CA ILE A 197 11.86 -0.59 -4.65
C ILE A 197 12.07 0.22 -5.93
N ILE A 198 11.75 1.51 -5.87
CA ILE A 198 12.01 2.48 -6.95
C ILE A 198 13.08 3.46 -6.44
N ASP A 199 14.22 3.53 -7.13
CA ASP A 199 15.35 4.39 -6.76
C ASP A 199 15.89 5.12 -7.98
N GLY A 200 15.51 6.40 -8.13
CA GLY A 200 15.87 7.22 -9.28
C GLY A 200 14.79 7.18 -10.36
N LEU A 201 13.85 8.13 -10.29
CA LEU A 201 12.77 8.29 -11.26
C LEU A 201 12.66 9.74 -11.70
N ARG A 202 12.75 9.99 -13.01
CA ARG A 202 12.44 11.30 -13.61
C ARG A 202 11.08 11.27 -14.29
N VAL A 203 10.25 12.28 -14.01
CA VAL A 203 8.87 12.38 -14.50
C VAL A 203 8.69 13.66 -15.31
N ARG A 204 8.13 13.56 -16.53
CA ARG A 204 7.91 14.70 -17.43
C ARG A 204 6.49 14.75 -18.00
N ASN A 205 5.91 15.95 -18.06
CA ASN A 205 4.65 16.23 -18.75
C ASN A 205 3.46 15.37 -18.27
N CYS A 206 3.40 15.06 -16.97
CA CYS A 206 2.48 14.13 -16.32
C CYS A 206 1.45 14.81 -15.42
N GLY A 207 0.30 14.16 -15.22
CA GLY A 207 -0.74 14.62 -14.32
C GLY A 207 -1.75 15.54 -14.99
N ASN A 208 -3.02 15.39 -14.60
CA ASN A 208 -4.10 16.32 -14.89
C ASN A 208 -5.26 16.00 -13.92
N ALA A 209 -5.45 16.80 -12.87
CA ALA A 209 -6.50 16.52 -11.88
C ALA A 209 -7.91 16.57 -12.49
N SER A 210 -8.12 17.36 -13.55
CA SER A 210 -9.41 17.43 -14.24
C SER A 210 -9.78 16.16 -15.01
N SER A 211 -8.81 15.27 -15.26
CA SER A 211 -9.01 14.01 -15.97
C SER A 211 -8.91 12.77 -15.07
N GLY A 212 -8.41 12.90 -13.84
CA GLY A 212 -8.17 11.76 -12.94
C GLY A 212 -6.91 10.95 -13.30
N ALA A 213 -5.98 11.53 -14.07
CA ALA A 213 -4.65 10.93 -14.28
C ALA A 213 -3.72 11.33 -13.13
N HIS A 214 -3.43 10.37 -12.27
CA HIS A 214 -2.47 10.51 -11.17
C HIS A 214 -1.09 10.00 -11.59
N ILE A 215 -0.06 10.63 -11.04
CA ILE A 215 1.30 10.13 -11.19
C ILE A 215 1.40 8.83 -10.40
N TRP A 216 1.11 8.88 -9.11
CA TRP A 216 1.07 7.72 -8.25
C TRP A 216 -0.37 7.25 -8.09
N ARG A 217 -0.64 6.00 -8.45
CA ARG A 217 -1.98 5.43 -8.27
C ARG A 217 -1.93 4.22 -7.37
N MET A 218 -2.75 4.25 -6.33
CA MET A 218 -2.95 3.11 -5.45
C MET A 218 -4.11 2.27 -5.93
N LEU A 219 -3.91 0.96 -6.01
CA LEU A 219 -4.98 0.05 -6.33
C LEU A 219 -5.90 -0.16 -5.12
N THR A 220 -7.11 0.41 -5.20
CA THR A 220 -8.05 0.45 -4.07
C THR A 220 -9.40 -0.23 -4.36
N HIS A 221 -9.44 -1.18 -5.29
CA HIS A 221 -10.71 -1.78 -5.72
C HIS A 221 -11.13 -3.04 -4.94
N SER A 222 -10.22 -3.66 -4.20
CA SER A 222 -10.41 -5.00 -3.65
C SER A 222 -10.71 -5.00 -2.16
N ASP A 223 -11.67 -5.81 -1.75
CA ASP A 223 -11.90 -6.17 -0.36
C ASP A 223 -11.23 -7.51 0.01
N LYS A 224 -10.61 -8.19 -0.96
CA LYS A 224 -9.90 -9.48 -0.80
C LYS A 224 -8.38 -9.31 -0.78
N PHE A 225 -7.83 -8.55 -1.73
CA PHE A 225 -6.40 -8.34 -1.90
C PHE A 225 -6.02 -6.98 -1.32
N VAL A 226 -5.30 -7.00 -0.19
CA VAL A 226 -5.02 -5.82 0.63
C VAL A 226 -3.50 -5.57 0.70
N PRO A 227 -3.02 -4.36 0.36
CA PRO A 227 -1.60 -4.06 0.38
C PRO A 227 -1.03 -4.04 1.82
N GLY A 228 0.18 -4.58 1.99
CA GLY A 228 0.98 -4.46 3.22
C GLY A 228 1.99 -3.31 3.14
N PHE A 229 3.15 -3.46 3.78
CA PHE A 229 4.31 -2.61 3.51
C PHE A 229 5.09 -3.19 2.33
N ILE A 230 4.67 -2.83 1.13
CA ILE A 230 5.12 -3.52 -0.08
C ILE A 230 5.93 -2.64 -1.03
N GLN A 231 6.10 -1.35 -0.71
CA GLN A 231 6.68 -0.37 -1.64
C GLN A 231 7.51 0.71 -0.93
N ILE A 232 8.67 1.00 -1.52
CA ILE A 232 9.56 2.10 -1.14
C ILE A 232 9.99 2.85 -2.39
N VAL A 233 9.97 4.18 -2.33
CA VAL A 233 10.36 5.09 -3.40
C VAL A 233 11.42 6.06 -2.89
N ARG A 234 12.43 6.36 -3.71
CA ARG A 234 13.48 7.35 -3.44
C ARG A 234 13.93 8.04 -4.72
N ASN A 235 14.50 9.24 -4.60
CA ASN A 235 15.17 9.96 -5.67
C ASN A 235 14.25 10.22 -6.88
N VAL A 236 13.06 10.77 -6.60
CA VAL A 236 12.08 11.19 -7.61
C VAL A 236 12.36 12.64 -7.99
N THR A 237 12.45 12.91 -9.28
CA THR A 237 12.57 14.26 -9.83
C THR A 237 11.43 14.51 -10.79
N TYR A 238 10.71 15.61 -10.56
CA TYR A 238 9.69 16.09 -11.49
C TYR A 238 10.26 17.24 -12.31
N GLU A 239 10.25 17.09 -13.63
CA GLU A 239 10.67 18.14 -14.54
C GLU A 239 9.46 18.97 -15.02
N SER A 240 9.66 19.91 -15.96
CA SER A 240 8.60 20.85 -16.35
C SER A 240 7.38 20.18 -17.00
N GLY A 241 6.21 20.82 -16.85
CA GLY A 241 4.95 20.38 -17.47
C GLY A 241 4.14 19.37 -16.67
N ASN A 242 4.52 19.06 -15.43
CA ASN A 242 3.74 18.22 -14.54
C ASN A 242 2.61 19.00 -13.82
N ASP A 243 1.43 18.39 -13.66
CA ASP A 243 0.34 18.91 -12.84
C ASP A 243 0.37 18.24 -11.46
N PHE A 244 0.63 19.03 -10.42
CA PHE A 244 0.70 18.58 -9.03
C PHE A 244 -0.60 18.80 -8.26
N SER A 245 -1.67 19.25 -8.91
CA SER A 245 -2.96 19.45 -8.23
C SER A 245 -3.56 18.15 -7.67
N MET A 246 -3.14 16.99 -8.17
CA MET A 246 -3.28 15.68 -7.52
C MET A 246 -2.15 14.74 -7.97
N ARG A 247 -1.09 14.60 -7.18
CA ARG A 247 0.04 13.70 -7.53
C ARG A 247 -0.34 12.25 -7.28
N ILE A 248 -1.06 12.02 -6.20
CA ILE A 248 -1.43 10.69 -5.70
C ILE A 248 -2.95 10.53 -5.80
N GLY A 249 -3.41 9.33 -6.15
CA GLY A 249 -4.83 9.04 -6.18
C GLY A 249 -5.19 7.55 -6.16
N SER A 250 -6.45 7.27 -5.86
CA SER A 250 -7.02 5.94 -5.81
C SER A 250 -7.52 5.39 -7.16
N THR A 251 -7.44 4.07 -7.36
CA THR A 251 -8.07 3.41 -8.51
C THR A 251 -9.59 3.44 -8.47
N VAL A 252 -10.19 3.30 -7.30
CA VAL A 252 -11.64 3.37 -7.10
C VAL A 252 -11.96 4.40 -6.03
N THR A 253 -12.73 5.42 -6.40
CA THR A 253 -13.16 6.51 -5.51
C THR A 253 -14.63 6.39 -5.09
N SER A 254 -15.44 5.62 -5.83
CA SER A 254 -16.89 5.51 -5.63
C SER A 254 -17.32 4.71 -4.40
N ARG A 255 -16.41 3.94 -3.79
CA ARG A 255 -16.66 3.20 -2.56
C ARG A 255 -15.39 3.09 -1.71
N LEU A 256 -15.57 2.85 -0.42
CA LEU A 256 -14.51 2.53 0.51
C LEU A 256 -14.31 1.02 0.55
N THR A 257 -13.11 0.55 0.21
CA THR A 257 -12.75 -0.88 0.24
C THR A 257 -11.70 -1.13 1.31
N VAL A 258 -11.50 -2.39 1.68
CA VAL A 258 -10.44 -2.82 2.60
C VAL A 258 -9.07 -2.38 2.06
N SER A 259 -8.76 -2.66 0.79
CA SER A 259 -7.50 -2.17 0.16
C SER A 259 -7.38 -0.65 0.16
N GLY A 260 -8.48 0.06 -0.08
CA GLY A 260 -8.50 1.51 -0.19
C GLY A 260 -8.24 2.28 1.09
N THR A 261 -8.50 1.69 2.25
CA THR A 261 -8.22 2.29 3.57
C THR A 261 -6.82 1.94 4.10
N ARG A 262 -6.16 0.96 3.49
CA ARG A 262 -4.86 0.40 3.95
C ARG A 262 -3.72 0.67 2.98
N ALA A 263 -4.02 1.24 1.81
CA ALA A 263 -3.04 1.64 0.82
C ALA A 263 -2.02 2.61 1.44
N ASN A 264 -0.74 2.29 1.26
CA ASN A 264 0.38 3.02 1.81
C ASN A 264 1.65 2.77 0.97
N PHE A 265 2.64 3.66 1.11
CA PHE A 265 4.02 3.43 0.69
C PHE A 265 4.97 4.37 1.43
N LEU A 266 6.27 4.06 1.38
CA LEU A 266 7.32 4.89 1.97
C LEU A 266 8.03 5.73 0.89
N ASP A 267 8.03 7.05 1.06
CA ASP A 267 8.92 7.99 0.37
C ASP A 267 10.18 8.14 1.22
N ALA A 268 11.24 7.39 0.90
CA ALA A 268 12.40 7.19 1.78
C ALA A 268 13.35 8.38 1.87
N ASP A 269 13.20 9.41 1.04
CA ASP A 269 13.98 10.65 1.11
C ASP A 269 13.14 11.93 1.01
N GLY A 270 11.82 11.80 0.84
CA GLY A 270 10.92 12.95 0.69
C GLY A 270 10.81 13.48 -0.73
N SER A 271 11.48 12.86 -1.70
CA SER A 271 11.57 13.35 -3.07
C SER A 271 10.23 13.32 -3.83
N VAL A 272 9.26 12.51 -3.41
CA VAL A 272 7.92 12.49 -4.00
C VAL A 272 7.21 13.83 -3.80
N HIS A 273 7.44 14.48 -2.66
CA HIS A 273 6.82 15.77 -2.34
C HIS A 273 7.78 16.95 -2.39
N GLY A 274 9.09 16.71 -2.31
CA GLY A 274 10.14 17.73 -2.22
C GLY A 274 10.15 18.40 -0.85
N GLU A 275 10.57 19.67 -0.82
CA GLU A 275 10.50 20.51 0.37
C GLU A 275 9.05 20.80 0.74
N GLN A 276 8.67 20.51 1.99
CA GLN A 276 7.37 20.86 2.56
C GLN A 276 7.63 21.51 3.92
N ASN A 277 6.99 22.64 4.19
CA ASN A 277 7.17 23.41 5.45
C ASN A 277 8.64 23.70 5.80
N GLY A 278 9.49 23.94 4.78
CA GLY A 278 10.92 24.22 4.97
C GLY A 278 11.80 22.98 5.20
N LEU A 279 11.24 21.77 5.12
CA LEU A 279 11.94 20.53 5.39
C LEU A 279 11.87 19.56 4.20
N VAL A 280 13.00 18.91 3.93
CA VAL A 280 13.11 17.74 3.05
C VAL A 280 13.43 16.55 3.94
N GLY A 281 12.65 15.48 3.82
CA GLY A 281 12.87 14.30 4.63
C GLY A 281 11.90 13.17 4.29
N PRO A 282 12.19 11.95 4.76
CA PRO A 282 11.39 10.77 4.48
C PRO A 282 9.94 10.93 4.98
N ARG A 283 8.99 10.37 4.23
CA ARG A 283 7.55 10.45 4.52
C ARG A 283 6.86 9.10 4.37
N ILE A 284 5.93 8.83 5.27
CA ILE A 284 4.95 7.76 5.13
C ILE A 284 3.73 8.34 4.42
N ILE A 285 3.32 7.71 3.33
CA ILE A 285 2.10 8.08 2.61
C ILE A 285 1.05 7.00 2.87
N GLY A 286 -0.14 7.39 3.31
CA GLY A 286 -1.21 6.48 3.69
C GLY A 286 -2.59 7.02 3.37
N ALA A 287 -3.58 6.14 3.22
CA ALA A 287 -4.92 6.52 2.78
C ALA A 287 -5.63 7.51 3.72
N ALA A 288 -6.35 8.48 3.15
CA ALA A 288 -7.14 9.50 3.84
C ALA A 288 -8.60 9.48 3.37
N ARG A 289 -9.24 8.31 3.41
CA ARG A 289 -10.54 8.05 2.76
C ARG A 289 -11.64 7.76 3.77
N GLY A 290 -12.85 8.25 3.48
CA GLY A 290 -14.04 7.92 4.26
C GLY A 290 -13.99 8.42 5.70
N ASN A 291 -13.43 9.62 5.93
CA ASN A 291 -13.19 10.23 7.24
C ASN A 291 -12.22 9.46 8.18
N VAL A 292 -11.62 8.37 7.70
CA VAL A 292 -10.64 7.59 8.45
C VAL A 292 -9.37 8.41 8.69
N SER A 293 -8.97 8.52 9.96
CA SER A 293 -7.77 9.26 10.41
C SER A 293 -6.56 8.36 10.69
N TRP A 294 -6.67 7.06 10.42
CA TRP A 294 -5.65 6.05 10.72
C TRP A 294 -4.22 6.40 10.26
N TRP A 295 -4.07 7.00 9.08
CA TRP A 295 -2.77 7.42 8.56
C TRP A 295 -2.41 8.89 8.86
N ARG A 296 -3.27 9.63 9.55
CA ARG A 296 -2.95 10.97 10.06
C ARG A 296 -2.17 10.82 11.37
N LEU A 297 -0.85 10.78 11.23
CA LEU A 297 0.06 10.48 12.35
C LEU A 297 0.16 11.65 13.34
N ASP A 298 0.06 12.88 12.87
CA ASP A 298 0.03 14.11 13.65
C ASP A 298 -0.56 15.27 12.84
N ASP A 299 -0.49 16.49 13.38
CA ASP A 299 -0.98 17.71 12.73
C ASP A 299 -0.05 18.29 11.66
N SER A 300 1.17 17.75 11.51
CA SER A 300 2.09 18.12 10.42
C SER A 300 1.77 17.42 9.11
N CYS A 301 0.98 16.34 9.16
CA CYS A 301 0.51 15.64 7.98
C CYS A 301 -0.33 16.55 7.07
N PHE A 302 -0.09 16.46 5.76
CA PHE A 302 -0.90 17.18 4.76
C PHE A 302 -1.56 16.21 3.77
N LEU A 303 -2.58 16.68 3.07
CA LEU A 303 -3.30 15.90 2.06
C LEU A 303 -2.71 16.12 0.65
N ASP A 304 -2.47 15.02 -0.08
CA ASP A 304 -2.27 15.01 -1.53
C ASP A 304 -3.27 14.03 -2.14
N GLY A 305 -4.29 14.57 -2.81
CA GLY A 305 -5.44 13.79 -3.25
C GLY A 305 -6.20 13.19 -2.07
N ASP A 306 -6.34 11.88 -2.05
CA ASP A 306 -7.02 11.11 -1.00
C ASP A 306 -6.04 10.35 -0.08
N TYR A 307 -4.85 10.93 0.13
CA TYR A 307 -3.77 10.38 0.95
C TYR A 307 -3.20 11.43 1.92
N TYR A 308 -2.85 10.99 3.13
CA TYR A 308 -2.02 11.73 4.06
C TYR A 308 -0.55 11.48 3.74
N ALA A 309 0.23 12.56 3.72
CA ALA A 309 1.68 12.54 3.69
C ALA A 309 2.19 13.03 5.05
N CYS A 310 2.87 12.16 5.79
CA CYS A 310 3.35 12.43 7.14
C CYS A 310 4.85 12.18 7.22
N ASP A 311 5.58 13.01 7.98
CA ASP A 311 7.02 12.81 8.17
C ASP A 311 7.29 11.49 8.89
N GLN A 312 8.31 10.75 8.41
CA GLN A 312 8.72 9.48 8.99
C GLN A 312 9.45 9.68 10.31
N ILE A 313 10.08 10.83 10.53
CA ILE A 313 10.67 11.18 11.81
C ILE A 313 9.69 12.10 12.53
N SER A 314 9.29 11.70 13.73
CA SER A 314 8.39 12.48 14.58
C SER A 314 9.02 13.84 14.90
N SER A 315 8.33 14.92 14.56
CA SER A 315 8.72 16.27 14.96
C SER A 315 8.62 16.48 16.47
N VAL A 316 7.81 15.65 17.16
CA VAL A 316 7.57 15.72 18.60
C VAL A 316 8.58 14.89 19.39
N THR A 317 8.85 13.64 18.96
CA THR A 317 9.70 12.71 19.73
C THR A 317 11.09 12.50 19.13
N GLY A 318 11.33 12.92 17.88
CA GLY A 318 12.55 12.63 17.13
C GLY A 318 12.71 11.16 16.73
N LYS A 319 11.73 10.30 17.01
CA LYS A 319 11.80 8.86 16.72
C LYS A 319 11.32 8.54 15.31
N ARG A 320 11.85 7.45 14.75
CA ARG A 320 11.41 6.89 13.46
C ARG A 320 10.05 6.20 13.61
N ARG A 321 9.17 6.50 12.67
CA ARG A 321 7.87 5.88 12.44
C ARG A 321 8.03 4.83 11.36
N GLY A 322 7.50 3.63 11.58
CA GLY A 322 7.58 2.53 10.63
C GLY A 322 6.21 2.10 10.12
N ILE A 323 6.16 0.95 9.45
CA ILE A 323 4.94 0.39 8.87
C ILE A 323 4.88 -1.10 9.21
N ALA A 324 3.74 -1.53 9.76
CA ALA A 324 3.43 -2.93 10.03
C ALA A 324 2.24 -3.40 9.22
N LYS A 325 2.22 -4.69 8.91
CA LYS A 325 1.05 -5.41 8.44
C LYS A 325 0.91 -6.75 9.13
N PHE A 326 -0.32 -7.15 9.43
CA PHE A 326 -0.67 -8.53 9.80
C PHE A 326 -2.13 -8.83 9.42
N SER A 327 -2.55 -10.07 9.61
CA SER A 327 -3.91 -10.52 9.36
C SER A 327 -4.45 -11.24 10.59
N LEU A 328 -5.74 -11.07 10.87
CA LEU A 328 -6.41 -11.72 11.99
C LEU A 328 -7.27 -12.89 11.53
N THR A 329 -7.33 -13.93 12.35
CA THR A 329 -8.33 -15.01 12.28
C THR A 329 -9.00 -15.08 13.65
N PHE A 330 -10.33 -14.90 13.72
CA PHE A 330 -11.04 -14.64 14.98
C PHE A 330 -12.39 -15.35 15.11
N ASP A 331 -12.99 -15.72 13.98
CA ASP A 331 -14.24 -16.47 13.90
C ASP A 331 -14.17 -17.34 12.64
N ASP A 332 -14.31 -18.65 12.82
CA ASP A 332 -14.16 -19.62 11.73
C ASP A 332 -15.24 -19.42 10.66
N ALA A 333 -16.44 -18.97 11.02
CA ALA A 333 -17.51 -18.70 10.07
C ALA A 333 -17.16 -17.52 9.15
N TYR A 334 -16.61 -16.44 9.69
CA TYR A 334 -16.09 -15.33 8.88
C TYR A 334 -14.92 -15.78 8.01
N THR A 335 -14.00 -16.57 8.57
CA THR A 335 -12.82 -17.05 7.85
C THR A 335 -13.20 -17.92 6.65
N GLU A 336 -14.17 -18.82 6.82
CA GLU A 336 -14.72 -19.65 5.74
C GLU A 336 -15.48 -18.81 4.70
N ALA A 337 -16.29 -17.86 5.14
CA ALA A 337 -17.06 -16.97 4.26
C ALA A 337 -16.16 -16.03 3.42
N VAL A 338 -15.04 -15.55 3.97
CA VAL A 338 -14.04 -14.79 3.22
C VAL A 338 -13.32 -15.70 2.21
N SER A 339 -12.92 -16.90 2.64
CA SER A 339 -12.17 -17.86 1.82
C SER A 339 -12.97 -18.32 0.60
N SER A 340 -14.25 -18.62 0.79
CA SER A 340 -15.19 -18.95 -0.28
C SER A 340 -15.58 -17.76 -1.17
N GLY A 341 -15.26 -16.53 -0.74
CA GLY A 341 -15.64 -15.29 -1.44
C GLY A 341 -17.11 -14.91 -1.26
N ALA A 342 -17.81 -15.49 -0.27
CA ALA A 342 -19.22 -15.23 -0.01
C ALA A 342 -19.48 -13.80 0.51
N ILE A 343 -18.57 -13.24 1.30
CA ILE A 343 -18.75 -11.93 1.94
C ILE A 343 -17.69 -10.89 1.59
N CYS A 344 -16.65 -11.24 0.82
CA CYS A 344 -15.53 -10.36 0.50
C CYS A 344 -14.95 -10.66 -0.90
N GLY A 345 -14.78 -9.65 -1.74
CA GLY A 345 -14.28 -9.84 -3.09
C GLY A 345 -13.88 -8.55 -3.81
N ASN A 346 -13.52 -8.65 -5.10
CA ASN A 346 -13.16 -7.47 -5.90
C ASN A 346 -14.35 -6.53 -6.17
N ASN A 347 -15.58 -6.98 -5.93
CA ASN A 347 -16.80 -6.17 -6.04
C ASN A 347 -17.84 -6.52 -4.98
N ILE A 348 -17.44 -7.26 -3.95
CA ILE A 348 -18.30 -7.69 -2.85
C ILE A 348 -17.75 -6.99 -1.61
N PRO A 349 -18.42 -5.95 -1.10
CA PRO A 349 -17.97 -5.21 0.07
C PRO A 349 -17.82 -6.15 1.25
N CYS A 350 -16.69 -6.10 1.95
CA CYS A 350 -16.55 -6.83 3.20
C CYS A 350 -17.44 -6.20 4.29
N PRO A 351 -18.15 -7.01 5.08
CA PRO A 351 -18.85 -6.50 6.25
C PRO A 351 -17.86 -5.92 7.25
N ARG A 352 -18.23 -4.80 7.88
CA ARG A 352 -17.53 -4.28 9.05
C ARG A 352 -17.79 -5.20 10.25
N ILE A 353 -16.76 -5.40 11.06
CA ILE A 353 -16.81 -6.20 12.30
C ILE A 353 -16.22 -5.44 13.50
N GLY A 354 -15.74 -4.21 13.29
CA GLY A 354 -15.05 -3.43 14.30
C GLY A 354 -14.25 -2.27 13.71
N SER A 355 -13.35 -1.72 14.52
CA SER A 355 -12.41 -0.67 14.15
C SER A 355 -11.05 -0.87 14.81
N VAL A 356 -10.01 -0.28 14.23
CA VAL A 356 -8.68 -0.15 14.82
C VAL A 356 -8.38 1.33 15.04
N MET A 357 -7.97 1.67 16.25
CA MET A 357 -7.65 3.04 16.68
C MET A 357 -6.20 3.15 17.13
N HIS A 358 -5.63 4.35 17.04
CA HIS A 358 -4.39 4.64 17.76
C HIS A 358 -4.70 4.66 19.26
N LEU A 359 -3.86 4.00 20.05
CA LEU A 359 -4.09 3.92 21.49
C LEU A 359 -4.03 5.33 22.13
N GLY A 360 -5.03 5.66 22.94
CA GLY A 360 -5.21 7.00 23.53
C GLY A 360 -6.01 7.97 22.66
N ASP A 361 -6.40 7.60 21.45
CA ASP A 361 -7.36 8.37 20.66
C ASP A 361 -8.75 8.35 21.32
N GLN A 362 -9.35 9.53 21.48
CA GLN A 362 -10.66 9.74 22.11
C GLN A 362 -11.76 10.03 21.08
N SER A 363 -11.42 10.03 19.79
CA SER A 363 -12.41 10.18 18.72
C SER A 363 -13.28 8.94 18.57
N ASP A 364 -14.44 9.12 17.93
CA ASP A 364 -15.37 8.03 17.69
C ASP A 364 -14.73 6.97 16.74
N PRO A 365 -14.57 5.71 17.19
CA PRO A 365 -13.98 4.66 16.39
C PRO A 365 -14.81 4.28 15.15
N ASP A 366 -16.11 4.56 15.13
CA ASP A 366 -16.98 4.29 13.99
C ASP A 366 -16.83 5.38 12.91
N GLU A 367 -16.45 6.60 13.29
CA GLU A 367 -16.29 7.72 12.35
C GLU A 367 -14.86 7.86 11.82
N THR A 368 -13.86 7.64 12.68
CA THR A 368 -12.45 7.99 12.40
C THR A 368 -11.51 6.79 12.39
N GLY A 369 -11.89 5.71 13.06
CA GLY A 369 -11.07 4.50 13.14
C GLY A 369 -10.89 3.81 11.80
N LEU A 370 -9.81 3.02 11.69
CA LEU A 370 -9.65 2.13 10.54
C LEU A 370 -10.71 1.04 10.63
N PRO A 371 -11.65 0.91 9.67
CA PRO A 371 -12.68 -0.12 9.76
C PRO A 371 -12.06 -1.51 9.69
N LEU A 372 -12.27 -2.31 10.72
CA LEU A 372 -11.95 -3.73 10.71
C LEU A 372 -13.08 -4.45 9.98
N SER A 373 -12.74 -5.25 8.97
CA SER A 373 -13.72 -5.94 8.12
C SER A 373 -13.53 -7.45 8.21
N GLY A 374 -14.49 -8.23 7.72
CA GLY A 374 -14.40 -9.69 7.70
C GLY A 374 -13.09 -10.22 7.13
N ASN A 375 -12.56 -9.59 6.06
CA ASN A 375 -11.16 -9.75 5.68
C ASN A 375 -10.26 -8.88 6.58
N ALA A 376 -9.89 -9.43 7.73
CA ALA A 376 -9.21 -8.71 8.80
C ALA A 376 -7.70 -8.55 8.59
N VAL A 377 -7.30 -8.08 7.41
CA VAL A 377 -5.94 -7.57 7.18
C VAL A 377 -5.84 -6.17 7.77
N ILE A 378 -4.74 -5.85 8.45
CA ILE A 378 -4.49 -4.53 9.01
C ILE A 378 -3.08 -4.11 8.59
N THR A 379 -2.96 -2.87 8.09
CA THR A 379 -1.69 -2.23 7.77
C THR A 379 -1.69 -0.83 8.37
N GLY A 380 -0.62 -0.42 9.03
CA GLY A 380 -0.59 0.84 9.79
C GLY A 380 0.80 1.23 10.30
N PRO A 381 0.91 2.37 10.99
CA PRO A 381 2.19 2.85 11.52
C PRO A 381 2.66 2.10 12.77
N THR A 382 3.97 1.96 12.95
CA THR A 382 4.62 1.34 14.13
C THR A 382 5.40 2.35 14.95
N ASN A 383 5.90 1.96 16.14
CA ASN A 383 6.65 2.81 17.07
C ASN A 383 5.85 3.96 17.69
N GLY A 384 4.52 3.89 17.64
CA GLY A 384 3.61 4.78 18.36
C GLY A 384 3.21 4.25 19.73
N LEU A 385 2.16 4.84 20.31
CA LEU A 385 1.62 4.42 21.61
C LEU A 385 0.95 3.04 21.58
N GLY A 386 0.54 2.55 20.40
CA GLY A 386 -0.04 1.22 20.21
C GLY A 386 -1.31 1.23 19.36
N TRP A 387 -1.79 0.03 19.00
CA TRP A 387 -3.03 -0.17 18.26
C TRP A 387 -4.10 -0.74 19.18
N LEU A 388 -5.24 -0.08 19.24
CA LEU A 388 -6.42 -0.53 19.96
C LEU A 388 -7.37 -1.23 18.98
N LEU A 389 -7.54 -2.54 19.13
CA LEU A 389 -8.43 -3.35 18.30
C LEU A 389 -9.80 -3.45 18.98
N LEU A 390 -10.83 -2.95 18.31
CA LEU A 390 -12.21 -2.91 18.80
C LEU A 390 -13.08 -3.78 17.90
N PHE A 391 -13.83 -4.69 18.49
CA PHE A 391 -14.75 -5.58 17.79
C PHE A 391 -16.19 -5.24 18.17
N ASP A 392 -17.08 -5.14 17.19
CA ASP A 392 -18.47 -4.69 17.38
C ASP A 392 -19.27 -5.65 18.28
N ALA A 393 -18.97 -6.94 18.21
CA ALA A 393 -19.63 -7.99 19.01
C ALA A 393 -18.97 -8.25 20.38
N GLY A 394 -17.97 -7.44 20.77
CA GLY A 394 -17.04 -7.75 21.86
C GLY A 394 -15.82 -8.51 21.35
N SER A 395 -14.80 -8.70 22.19
CA SER A 395 -13.52 -9.26 21.74
C SER A 395 -13.58 -10.78 21.56
N PRO A 396 -12.96 -11.35 20.52
CA PRO A 396 -12.98 -12.80 20.25
C PRO A 396 -12.40 -13.63 21.40
N VAL A 397 -12.98 -14.81 21.66
CA VAL A 397 -12.41 -15.78 22.61
C VAL A 397 -11.14 -16.46 22.07
N SER A 398 -10.97 -16.45 20.74
CA SER A 398 -9.79 -16.96 20.04
C SER A 398 -9.40 -15.99 18.94
N LEU A 399 -8.13 -15.58 18.91
CA LEU A 399 -7.60 -14.65 17.92
C LEU A 399 -6.22 -15.10 17.48
N GLN A 400 -6.00 -15.25 16.16
CA GLN A 400 -4.68 -15.52 15.59
C GLN A 400 -4.19 -14.35 14.77
N PHE A 401 -2.95 -13.95 15.01
CA PHE A 401 -2.22 -12.97 14.23
C PHE A 401 -1.29 -13.71 13.27
N ARG A 402 -1.40 -13.42 11.97
CA ARG A 402 -0.72 -14.14 10.89
C ARG A 402 -0.12 -13.19 9.87
N TYR A 403 0.79 -13.72 9.04
CA TYR A 403 1.37 -13.04 7.88
C TYR A 403 1.96 -11.67 8.25
N THR A 404 2.73 -11.67 9.34
CA THR A 404 3.31 -10.46 9.93
C THR A 404 4.40 -9.91 9.07
N GLN A 405 4.38 -8.61 8.87
CA GLN A 405 5.39 -7.86 8.17
C GLN A 405 5.68 -6.64 9.02
N ILE A 406 6.73 -6.72 9.83
CA ILE A 406 7.18 -5.68 10.76
C ILE A 406 8.70 -5.64 10.62
N ASP A 407 9.29 -4.45 10.57
CA ASP A 407 10.75 -4.32 10.60
C ASP A 407 11.26 -4.75 12.00
N GLU A 408 12.43 -5.38 12.09
CA GLU A 408 13.02 -5.80 13.38
C GLU A 408 13.33 -4.61 14.31
N ASP A 409 13.49 -3.42 13.73
CA ASP A 409 13.61 -2.14 14.46
C ASP A 409 12.29 -1.60 14.99
N ASP A 410 11.18 -2.13 14.49
CA ASP A 410 9.86 -1.63 14.81
C ASP A 410 9.22 -2.44 15.91
N THR A 411 8.45 -1.73 16.71
CA THR A 411 7.69 -2.28 17.83
C THR A 411 6.22 -1.95 17.62
N LEU A 412 5.38 -2.94 17.87
CA LEU A 412 3.94 -2.79 17.76
C LEU A 412 3.27 -3.26 19.04
N LEU A 413 2.80 -2.32 19.85
CA LEU A 413 1.95 -2.62 21.00
C LEU A 413 0.51 -2.84 20.53
N ILE A 414 -0.09 -3.95 20.94
CA ILE A 414 -1.49 -4.28 20.69
C ILE A 414 -2.26 -4.15 22.01
N ALA A 415 -3.41 -3.49 21.96
CA ALA A 415 -4.38 -3.38 23.04
C ALA A 415 -5.74 -3.93 22.60
N ILE A 416 -6.37 -4.76 23.43
CA ILE A 416 -7.68 -5.37 23.14
C ILE A 416 -8.56 -5.31 24.39
N PRO A 417 -9.81 -4.83 24.31
CA PRO A 417 -10.69 -4.74 25.45
C PRO A 417 -11.30 -6.10 25.80
N TYR A 418 -11.21 -6.52 27.05
CA TYR A 418 -11.81 -7.77 27.55
C TYR A 418 -12.48 -7.51 28.91
N PRO A 419 -13.66 -8.09 29.17
CA PRO A 419 -14.37 -7.89 30.43
C PRO A 419 -13.55 -8.43 31.62
N PRO A 420 -13.85 -8.00 32.86
CA PRO A 420 -13.18 -8.51 34.05
C PRO A 420 -13.23 -10.04 34.14
N GLU A 421 -12.33 -10.62 34.95
CA GLU A 421 -12.22 -12.08 35.17
C GLU A 421 -11.70 -12.88 33.96
N THR A 422 -11.44 -12.21 32.82
CA THR A 422 -10.82 -12.85 31.67
C THR A 422 -9.38 -13.27 31.96
N SER A 423 -9.07 -14.53 31.66
CA SER A 423 -7.73 -15.11 31.68
C SER A 423 -7.23 -15.39 30.26
N PHE A 424 -5.92 -15.26 30.05
CA PHE A 424 -5.33 -15.32 28.72
C PHE A 424 -4.26 -16.41 28.62
N THR A 425 -4.24 -17.08 27.47
CA THR A 425 -3.10 -17.85 26.99
C THR A 425 -2.67 -17.22 25.68
N ILE A 426 -1.41 -16.77 25.61
CA ILE A 426 -0.84 -16.19 24.39
C ILE A 426 0.39 -17.00 24.03
N THR A 427 0.43 -17.45 22.78
CA THR A 427 1.46 -18.38 22.31
C THR A 427 1.88 -18.01 20.90
N TYR A 428 3.18 -17.85 20.67
CA TYR A 428 3.73 -17.77 19.32
C TYR A 428 4.13 -19.17 18.86
N THR A 429 3.73 -19.57 17.65
CA THR A 429 4.03 -20.89 17.08
C THR A 429 4.58 -20.75 15.66
N THR A 430 5.60 -21.54 15.31
CA THR A 430 6.08 -21.71 13.92
C THR A 430 5.87 -23.15 13.41
N ARG A 431 5.51 -23.29 12.12
CA ARG A 431 5.13 -24.58 11.50
C ARG A 431 6.29 -25.45 10.98
N TRP A 432 7.52 -24.93 10.91
CA TRP A 432 8.67 -25.60 10.25
C TRP A 432 9.97 -25.56 11.06
N CYS A 433 9.86 -25.52 12.38
CA CYS A 433 11.01 -25.62 13.26
C CYS A 433 11.46 -27.09 13.41
N SER A 434 12.77 -27.30 13.61
CA SER A 434 13.31 -28.61 13.97
C SER A 434 13.24 -28.84 15.48
N SER A 435 13.35 -30.10 15.95
CA SER A 435 13.34 -30.45 17.38
C SER A 435 14.46 -29.80 18.21
N TRP A 436 15.43 -29.16 17.58
CA TRP A 436 16.55 -28.47 18.22
C TRP A 436 16.29 -26.96 18.42
N ASN A 437 15.19 -26.43 17.87
CA ASN A 437 14.84 -25.01 17.93
C ASN A 437 13.62 -24.77 18.81
N LEU A 438 13.51 -23.56 19.37
CA LEU A 438 12.28 -23.10 20.02
C LEU A 438 11.21 -22.89 18.93
N CYS A 439 10.17 -23.72 18.99
CA CYS A 439 9.07 -23.78 18.03
C CYS A 439 7.81 -23.05 18.49
N GLU A 440 7.69 -22.93 19.81
CA GLU A 440 6.53 -22.43 20.50
C GLU A 440 7.03 -21.61 21.69
N GLN A 441 6.52 -20.40 21.84
CA GLN A 441 6.82 -19.54 22.99
C GLN A 441 5.51 -19.13 23.64
N ASN A 442 5.31 -19.56 24.88
CA ASN A 442 4.22 -19.07 25.72
C ASN A 442 4.61 -17.72 26.31
N PHE A 443 3.69 -16.77 26.21
CA PHE A 443 3.94 -15.46 26.78
C PHE A 443 3.72 -15.50 28.28
N THR A 444 4.50 -14.70 29.00
CA THR A 444 4.44 -14.61 30.46
C THR A 444 3.62 -13.39 30.88
N ALA A 445 2.70 -13.59 31.81
CA ALA A 445 1.97 -12.48 32.43
C ALA A 445 2.92 -11.62 33.28
N VAL A 446 2.85 -10.30 33.11
CA VAL A 446 3.61 -9.33 33.90
C VAL A 446 2.67 -8.36 34.62
N SER A 447 3.23 -7.55 35.52
CA SER A 447 2.47 -6.70 36.45
C SER A 447 2.09 -5.32 35.92
N SER A 448 2.69 -4.86 34.83
CA SER A 448 2.48 -3.51 34.32
C SER A 448 2.61 -3.42 32.80
N LEU A 449 2.03 -2.36 32.23
CA LEU A 449 2.24 -2.04 30.82
C LEU A 449 3.71 -1.68 30.54
N GLY A 450 4.40 -1.05 31.49
CA GLY A 450 5.83 -0.76 31.38
C GLY A 450 6.67 -2.02 31.17
N ASP A 451 6.36 -3.11 31.87
CA ASP A 451 7.05 -4.40 31.70
C ASP A 451 6.84 -4.98 30.29
N VAL A 452 5.64 -4.82 29.71
CA VAL A 452 5.34 -5.21 28.32
C VAL A 452 6.11 -4.34 27.33
N ILE A 453 6.13 -3.01 27.53
CA ILE A 453 6.80 -2.06 26.65
C ILE A 453 8.30 -2.36 26.57
N HIS A 454 8.95 -2.64 27.70
CA HIS A 454 10.39 -2.86 27.79
C HIS A 454 10.81 -4.34 27.66
N GLY A 455 9.84 -5.26 27.54
CA GLY A 455 10.08 -6.69 27.39
C GLY A 455 10.61 -7.08 26.01
N ASN A 456 10.93 -8.37 25.86
CA ASN A 456 11.46 -8.92 24.60
C ASN A 456 10.38 -9.27 23.57
N GLY A 457 9.10 -9.09 23.90
CA GLY A 457 7.98 -9.41 23.04
C GLY A 457 7.30 -10.74 23.33
N ASP A 458 7.61 -11.38 24.46
CA ASP A 458 7.00 -12.61 24.97
C ASP A 458 6.29 -12.41 26.32
N THR A 459 5.84 -11.19 26.59
CA THR A 459 5.13 -10.82 27.82
C THR A 459 3.80 -10.14 27.50
N TYR A 460 2.82 -10.30 28.40
CA TYR A 460 1.54 -9.61 28.31
C TYR A 460 1.08 -9.09 29.67
N TYR A 461 0.25 -8.06 29.65
CA TYR A 461 -0.36 -7.46 30.84
C TYR A 461 -1.85 -7.26 30.60
N TYR A 462 -2.68 -7.67 31.55
CA TYR A 462 -4.10 -7.33 31.55
C TYR A 462 -4.39 -6.41 32.72
N SER A 463 -4.86 -5.19 32.42
CA SER A 463 -5.37 -4.27 33.44
C SER A 463 -6.85 -4.52 33.65
N SER A 464 -7.22 -5.05 34.81
CA SER A 464 -8.64 -5.24 35.18
C SER A 464 -9.37 -3.92 35.39
N GLU A 465 -8.65 -2.86 35.81
CA GLU A 465 -9.20 -1.51 35.97
C GLU A 465 -9.53 -0.88 34.62
N ARG A 466 -8.62 -0.99 33.64
CA ARG A 466 -8.82 -0.45 32.29
C ARG A 466 -9.58 -1.41 31.38
N GLN A 467 -9.74 -2.67 31.80
CA GLN A 467 -10.27 -3.78 31.02
C GLN A 467 -9.55 -3.96 29.66
N LEU A 468 -8.23 -3.76 29.64
CA LEU A 468 -7.39 -3.85 28.44
C LEU A 468 -6.30 -4.90 28.60
N LEU A 469 -6.22 -5.80 27.62
CA LEU A 469 -5.07 -6.69 27.41
C LEU A 469 -4.04 -5.99 26.54
N PHE A 470 -2.78 -6.03 26.96
CA PHE A 470 -1.64 -5.48 26.26
C PHE A 470 -0.59 -6.56 25.99
N PHE A 471 -0.06 -6.59 24.77
CA PHE A 471 1.14 -7.36 24.43
C PHE A 471 1.84 -6.69 23.25
N ARG A 472 3.13 -6.97 23.08
CA ARG A 472 3.88 -6.54 21.89
C ARG A 472 3.80 -7.61 20.83
N TYR A 473 3.47 -7.20 19.60
CA TYR A 473 3.61 -8.06 18.45
C TYR A 473 4.91 -7.75 17.71
N VAL A 474 5.86 -8.67 17.82
CA VAL A 474 7.20 -8.55 17.25
C VAL A 474 7.35 -9.55 16.12
N PRO A 475 8.08 -9.22 15.03
CA PRO A 475 8.41 -10.20 14.02
C PRO A 475 9.31 -11.28 14.63
N GLN A 476 9.28 -12.49 14.09
CA GLN A 476 10.11 -13.61 14.53
C GLN A 476 10.68 -14.34 13.31
N PRO A 477 11.87 -14.96 13.43
CA PRO A 477 12.45 -15.73 12.32
C PRO A 477 11.58 -16.91 11.94
N ILE A 478 11.63 -17.30 10.66
CA ILE A 478 10.77 -18.36 10.11
C ILE A 478 11.13 -19.74 10.69
N ASN A 479 12.41 -19.98 10.99
CA ASN A 479 12.95 -21.32 11.32
C ASN A 479 13.19 -21.57 12.82
N TRP A 480 13.16 -20.52 13.64
CA TRP A 480 13.30 -20.58 15.10
C TRP A 480 12.69 -19.33 15.73
N LEU A 481 12.25 -19.43 16.97
CA LEU A 481 11.83 -18.28 17.77
C LEU A 481 13.00 -17.75 18.60
N ASP A 482 13.13 -16.44 18.69
CA ASP A 482 14.11 -15.74 19.53
C ASP A 482 13.43 -14.58 20.28
N PHE A 483 13.29 -14.78 21.59
CA PHE A 483 12.82 -13.77 22.55
C PHE A 483 13.88 -13.50 23.62
N SER A 484 15.15 -13.85 23.36
CA SER A 484 16.25 -13.65 24.30
C SER A 484 16.66 -12.19 24.44
N GLN A 485 16.35 -11.36 23.42
CA GLN A 485 16.66 -9.96 23.35
C GLN A 485 15.46 -9.16 22.85
N SER A 486 15.47 -7.86 23.14
CA SER A 486 14.45 -6.95 22.63
C SER A 486 14.62 -6.73 21.11
N PRO A 487 13.52 -6.50 20.37
CA PRO A 487 13.58 -6.15 18.95
C PRO A 487 14.46 -4.93 18.70
N ALA A 488 15.47 -5.11 17.85
CA ALA A 488 16.29 -4.05 17.27
C ALA A 488 16.98 -4.57 15.99
N TYR A 489 17.52 -3.65 15.18
CA TYR A 489 18.25 -3.95 13.94
C TYR A 489 19.27 -5.07 14.12
N GLY A 490 19.19 -6.08 13.27
CA GLY A 490 20.10 -7.22 13.22
C GLY A 490 19.93 -8.23 14.36
N ASN A 491 19.10 -7.98 15.38
CA ASN A 491 18.98 -8.89 16.53
C ASN A 491 18.28 -10.21 16.17
N LEU A 492 17.27 -10.15 15.30
CA LEU A 492 16.45 -11.31 14.98
C LEU A 492 16.92 -12.03 13.72
N GLY A 493 17.77 -11.41 12.89
CA GLY A 493 18.27 -12.04 11.67
C GLY A 493 17.16 -12.29 10.64
N LEU A 494 16.19 -11.37 10.53
CA LEU A 494 15.10 -11.49 9.56
C LEU A 494 15.61 -11.33 8.13
N SER A 495 14.91 -11.96 7.18
CA SER A 495 15.15 -11.76 5.76
C SER A 495 14.47 -10.48 5.26
N TYR A 496 15.17 -9.77 4.37
CA TYR A 496 14.68 -8.53 3.76
C TYR A 496 14.88 -8.56 2.25
N TYR A 497 13.96 -7.92 1.54
CA TYR A 497 14.21 -7.49 0.17
C TYR A 497 14.99 -6.18 0.20
N VAL A 498 16.30 -6.23 -0.08
CA VAL A 498 17.22 -5.08 0.05
C VAL A 498 17.78 -4.65 -1.30
N ARG A 499 17.67 -3.36 -1.62
CA ARG A 499 18.31 -2.74 -2.80
C ARG A 499 18.76 -1.33 -2.46
N ASN A 500 20.00 -0.97 -2.80
CA ASN A 500 20.58 0.36 -2.58
C ASN A 500 20.35 0.94 -1.16
N GLY A 501 20.44 0.09 -0.12
CA GLY A 501 20.22 0.48 1.28
C GLY A 501 18.76 0.65 1.69
N LEU A 502 17.80 0.49 0.78
CA LEU A 502 16.38 0.41 1.08
C LEU A 502 16.00 -1.04 1.34
N ARG A 503 15.12 -1.30 2.30
CA ARG A 503 14.70 -2.65 2.67
C ARG A 503 13.22 -2.75 2.94
N ILE A 504 12.62 -3.86 2.51
CA ILE A 504 11.25 -4.23 2.86
C ILE A 504 11.30 -5.57 3.61
N PRO A 505 10.76 -5.66 4.84
CA PRO A 505 10.70 -6.93 5.56
C PRO A 505 9.81 -7.92 4.82
N HIS A 506 10.21 -9.19 4.78
CA HIS A 506 9.34 -10.25 4.26
C HIS A 506 8.16 -10.50 5.21
N TYR A 507 7.05 -11.02 4.67
CA TYR A 507 5.98 -11.54 5.51
C TYR A 507 6.40 -12.88 6.15
N ALA A 508 6.17 -13.02 7.46
CA ALA A 508 6.30 -14.28 8.16
C ALA A 508 5.05 -15.14 7.90
N SER A 509 5.11 -16.04 6.91
CA SER A 509 3.99 -16.92 6.53
C SER A 509 3.86 -18.18 7.39
N GLN A 510 4.93 -18.59 8.06
CA GLN A 510 4.99 -19.86 8.80
C GLN A 510 4.84 -19.70 10.31
N GLY A 511 4.86 -18.47 10.81
CA GLY A 511 4.66 -18.12 12.22
C GLY A 511 3.29 -17.47 12.46
N TYR A 512 2.72 -17.70 13.63
CA TYR A 512 1.53 -17.01 14.09
C TYR A 512 1.50 -16.87 15.61
N LEU A 513 0.86 -15.81 16.09
CA LEU A 513 0.55 -15.63 17.51
C LEU A 513 -0.92 -15.99 17.73
N GLN A 514 -1.18 -16.94 18.62
CA GLN A 514 -2.50 -17.33 19.09
C GLN A 514 -2.76 -16.68 20.44
N LEU A 515 -3.90 -16.00 20.55
CA LEU A 515 -4.48 -15.51 21.79
C LEU A 515 -5.75 -16.33 22.07
N THR A 516 -5.87 -16.87 23.26
CA THR A 516 -7.08 -17.53 23.76
C THR A 516 -7.51 -16.87 25.06
N ALA A 517 -8.75 -16.38 25.10
CA ALA A 517 -9.38 -15.79 26.26
C ALA A 517 -10.38 -16.77 26.86
N THR A 518 -10.38 -16.89 28.18
CA THR A 518 -11.26 -17.79 28.95
C THR A 518 -11.78 -17.08 30.19
N GLY A 519 -12.89 -17.54 30.76
CA GLY A 519 -13.47 -16.96 31.99
C GLY A 519 -14.27 -15.68 31.78
N CYS A 520 -14.25 -15.08 30.58
CA CYS A 520 -15.11 -13.96 30.24
C CYS A 520 -16.59 -14.38 30.16
N GLU A 521 -17.49 -13.45 30.46
CA GLU A 521 -18.88 -13.55 30.03
C GLU A 521 -18.93 -13.58 28.50
N LEU A 522 -19.69 -14.52 27.92
CA LEU A 522 -19.81 -14.66 26.47
C LEU A 522 -20.89 -13.72 25.92
N ASN A 523 -20.73 -13.29 24.67
CA ASN A 523 -21.76 -12.55 23.97
C ASN A 523 -23.02 -13.43 23.80
N GLU A 524 -24.20 -12.88 24.13
CA GLU A 524 -25.47 -13.61 24.12
C GLU A 524 -25.87 -14.17 22.74
N THR A 525 -25.40 -13.54 21.66
CA THR A 525 -25.77 -13.89 20.27
C THR A 525 -24.69 -14.66 19.53
N ASN A 526 -23.43 -14.56 19.94
CA ASN A 526 -22.32 -15.26 19.32
C ASN A 526 -21.25 -15.64 20.34
N ALA A 527 -21.24 -16.92 20.74
CA ALA A 527 -20.31 -17.48 21.72
C ALA A 527 -18.83 -17.49 21.28
N SER A 528 -18.51 -17.14 20.03
CA SER A 528 -17.13 -16.90 19.58
C SER A 528 -16.52 -15.60 20.14
N TYR A 529 -17.31 -14.78 20.84
CA TYR A 529 -16.89 -13.51 21.41
C TYR A 529 -17.21 -13.45 22.91
N CYS A 530 -16.35 -12.78 23.67
CA CYS A 530 -16.70 -12.28 24.98
C CYS A 530 -17.72 -11.14 24.83
N ALA A 531 -18.49 -10.87 25.89
CA ALA A 531 -19.33 -9.69 25.99
C ALA A 531 -18.50 -8.40 25.85
N SER A 532 -19.13 -7.34 25.35
CA SER A 532 -18.47 -6.04 25.15
C SER A 532 -17.94 -5.47 26.47
N SER A 533 -16.72 -4.93 26.43
CA SER A 533 -16.07 -4.29 27.57
C SER A 533 -16.19 -2.77 27.49
N THR A 534 -16.27 -2.10 28.64
CA THR A 534 -16.40 -0.63 28.76
C THR A 534 -15.06 0.10 28.81
N TYR A 535 -13.96 -0.56 28.44
CA TYR A 535 -12.54 -0.14 28.53
C TYR A 535 -12.24 1.38 28.58
N THR A 536 -11.11 1.75 29.17
CA THR A 536 -10.61 3.15 29.17
C THR A 536 -9.14 3.26 28.75
N THR A 537 -8.80 4.37 28.08
CA THR A 537 -7.43 4.72 27.65
C THR A 537 -6.92 6.00 28.31
N SER A 538 -7.63 6.54 29.31
CA SER A 538 -7.38 7.87 29.90
C SER A 538 -5.97 8.06 30.47
N GLU A 539 -5.33 6.99 30.93
CA GLU A 539 -4.01 7.04 31.60
C GLU A 539 -2.86 6.62 30.69
N ILE A 540 -3.12 6.35 29.40
CA ILE A 540 -2.10 5.77 28.54
C ILE A 540 -0.84 6.64 28.42
N CYS A 541 -1.00 7.96 28.39
CA CYS A 541 0.15 8.86 28.34
C CYS A 541 1.06 8.71 29.56
N GLN A 542 0.51 8.47 30.75
CA GLN A 542 1.29 8.26 31.97
C GLN A 542 2.08 6.94 31.92
N ASP A 543 1.48 5.89 31.36
CA ASP A 543 2.17 4.60 31.18
C ASP A 543 3.40 4.72 30.24
N PHE A 544 3.42 5.72 29.36
CA PHE A 544 4.55 6.05 28.49
C PHE A 544 5.50 7.12 29.09
N GLY A 545 5.33 7.45 30.38
CA GLY A 545 6.21 8.35 31.12
C GLY A 545 5.93 9.84 30.91
N TYR A 546 4.80 10.21 30.33
CA TYR A 546 4.37 11.60 30.25
C TYR A 546 3.75 12.06 31.59
N GLU A 547 3.73 13.38 31.82
CA GLU A 547 3.17 13.98 33.03
C GLU A 547 1.66 13.68 33.18
N ASP A 548 1.18 13.68 34.43
CA ASP A 548 -0.24 13.52 34.74
C ASP A 548 -1.08 14.62 34.03
N GLY A 549 -2.22 14.24 33.49
CA GLY A 549 -3.05 15.09 32.64
C GLY A 549 -2.56 15.30 31.20
N ALA A 550 -1.43 14.69 30.78
CA ALA A 550 -1.01 14.72 29.39
C ALA A 550 -2.02 14.00 28.47
N LEU A 551 -2.32 14.61 27.32
CA LEU A 551 -3.21 14.07 26.31
C LEU A 551 -2.42 13.72 25.05
N ARG A 552 -2.93 12.77 24.28
CA ARG A 552 -2.36 12.41 22.99
C ARG A 552 -2.43 13.60 22.02
N VAL A 553 -1.29 13.98 21.45
CA VAL A 553 -1.17 15.05 20.43
C VAL A 553 -0.68 14.53 19.08
N ALA A 554 -0.11 13.34 19.05
CA ALA A 554 0.25 12.57 17.86
C ALA A 554 0.03 11.08 18.15
N TYR A 555 0.00 10.22 17.14
CA TYR A 555 -0.16 8.77 17.37
C TYR A 555 1.01 8.17 18.20
N ASP A 556 2.15 8.86 18.24
CA ASP A 556 3.38 8.48 18.93
C ASP A 556 3.78 9.44 20.05
N ALA A 557 2.93 10.40 20.42
CA ALA A 557 3.28 11.40 21.43
C ALA A 557 2.09 11.94 22.23
N CYS A 558 2.36 12.27 23.48
CA CYS A 558 1.49 13.04 24.34
C CYS A 558 2.11 14.39 24.73
N ALA A 559 1.26 15.34 25.11
CA ALA A 559 1.69 16.60 25.69
C ALA A 559 0.63 17.11 26.68
N LEU A 560 1.04 17.95 27.63
CA LEU A 560 0.08 18.68 28.44
C LEU A 560 -0.77 19.61 27.56
N PRO A 561 -2.07 19.76 27.84
CA PRO A 561 -2.86 20.80 27.20
C PRO A 561 -2.17 22.14 27.44
N ALA A 562 -1.97 22.93 26.38
CA ALA A 562 -1.45 24.28 26.55
C ALA A 562 -2.39 25.03 27.49
N THR A 563 -1.92 25.36 28.70
CA THR A 563 -2.64 26.28 29.59
C THR A 563 -2.79 27.57 28.81
N GLY A 564 -4.01 27.92 28.43
CA GLY A 564 -4.28 29.10 27.63
C GLY A 564 -3.57 30.31 28.22
N SER A 565 -2.46 30.72 27.62
CA SER A 565 -2.10 32.12 27.68
C SER A 565 -3.23 32.82 26.96
N GLU A 566 -4.10 33.51 27.71
CA GLU A 566 -4.91 34.57 27.14
C GLU A 566 -3.99 35.36 26.20
N GLU A 567 -4.29 35.34 24.90
CA GLU A 567 -3.77 36.34 24.00
C GLU A 567 -4.26 37.69 24.53
N THR A 568 -3.48 38.31 25.41
CA THR A 568 -3.54 39.74 25.60
C THR A 568 -3.19 40.33 24.24
N SER A 569 -4.24 40.69 23.50
CA SER A 569 -4.15 41.45 22.27
C SER A 569 -3.09 42.55 22.44
N PRO A 570 -1.99 42.57 21.67
CA PRO A 570 -1.10 43.71 21.71
C PRO A 570 -1.90 44.89 21.18
N SER A 571 -2.14 45.84 22.08
CA SER A 571 -2.63 47.16 21.73
C SER A 571 -1.77 47.74 20.62
N SER A 572 -2.47 48.34 19.66
CA SER A 572 -1.96 49.14 18.57
C SER A 572 -0.79 50.03 18.98
N ASN A 573 0.42 49.71 18.53
CA ASN A 573 1.46 50.71 18.32
C ASN A 573 1.76 50.75 16.83
N ALA A 574 1.31 51.85 16.23
CA ALA A 574 1.50 52.21 14.84
C ALA A 574 2.99 52.27 14.48
N LEU A 575 3.37 51.56 13.42
CA LEU A 575 4.49 51.98 12.59
C LEU A 575 3.94 52.39 11.23
N VAL A 576 3.86 53.71 11.06
CA VAL A 576 3.52 54.40 9.83
C VAL A 576 4.70 54.26 8.86
N ILE A 577 4.49 53.58 7.73
CA ILE A 577 5.19 53.89 6.48
C ILE A 577 4.13 53.90 5.37
N GLY A 578 3.88 55.10 4.84
CA GLY A 578 2.85 55.34 3.83
C GLY A 578 3.27 54.90 2.44
N ALA A 579 2.29 54.37 1.70
CA ALA A 579 2.22 54.53 0.26
C ALA A 579 0.74 54.51 -0.15
N SER A 580 0.28 55.66 -0.62
CA SER A 580 -1.00 55.96 -1.23
C SER A 580 -1.26 55.16 -2.51
N CYS A 581 -2.46 54.60 -2.68
CA CYS A 581 -3.39 54.93 -3.78
C CYS A 581 -4.58 53.96 -3.91
N ALA A 582 -5.70 54.54 -4.35
CA ALA A 582 -6.84 53.94 -5.05
C ALA A 582 -7.96 53.29 -4.22
N ALA A 583 -8.87 54.17 -3.78
CA ALA A 583 -10.29 53.89 -3.62
C ALA A 583 -10.90 53.42 -4.97
N GLY A 584 -11.45 52.21 -5.01
CA GLY A 584 -12.06 51.66 -6.23
C GLY A 584 -12.70 50.28 -6.13
N ALA A 585 -13.12 49.82 -4.94
CA ALA A 585 -13.55 48.43 -4.74
C ALA A 585 -14.98 48.22 -4.20
N ILE A 586 -15.79 49.27 -4.01
CA ILE A 586 -17.13 49.12 -3.39
C ILE A 586 -18.29 49.06 -4.41
N VAL A 587 -18.07 49.37 -5.69
CA VAL A 587 -19.15 49.36 -6.71
C VAL A 587 -19.24 48.05 -7.51
N VAL A 588 -18.24 47.16 -7.43
CA VAL A 588 -18.17 45.94 -8.26
C VAL A 588 -18.98 44.76 -7.70
N ILE A 589 -19.21 44.73 -6.38
CA ILE A 589 -19.86 43.58 -5.72
C ILE A 589 -21.38 43.53 -6.00
N ALA A 590 -22.04 44.69 -6.19
CA ALA A 590 -23.48 44.74 -6.49
C ALA A 590 -23.82 44.32 -7.94
N ALA A 591 -22.92 44.54 -8.91
CA ALA A 591 -23.13 44.21 -10.31
C ALA A 591 -22.98 42.69 -10.59
N ILE A 592 -22.12 41.99 -9.84
CA ILE A 592 -21.88 40.55 -9.99
C ILE A 592 -23.08 39.73 -9.49
N ALA A 593 -23.75 40.16 -8.43
CA ALA A 593 -24.93 39.47 -7.89
C ALA A 593 -26.14 39.48 -8.85
N LEU A 594 -26.33 40.55 -9.63
CA LEU A 594 -27.41 40.65 -10.63
C LEU A 594 -27.12 39.79 -11.88
N LEU A 595 -25.86 39.63 -12.27
CA LEU A 595 -25.44 38.82 -13.43
C LEU A 595 -25.56 37.30 -13.16
N VAL A 596 -25.32 36.87 -11.92
CA VAL A 596 -25.48 35.47 -11.49
C VAL A 596 -26.96 35.08 -11.43
N LYS A 597 -27.85 35.99 -11.01
CA LYS A 597 -29.31 35.74 -10.96
C LYS A 597 -29.93 35.64 -12.36
N HIS A 598 -29.40 36.37 -13.36
CA HIS A 598 -29.90 36.31 -14.73
C HIS A 598 -29.43 35.05 -15.50
N ARG A 599 -28.22 34.52 -15.21
CA ARG A 599 -27.72 33.26 -15.80
C ARG A 599 -28.44 32.00 -15.29
N ARG A 600 -28.93 31.98 -14.04
CA ARG A 600 -29.68 30.84 -13.48
C ARG A 600 -31.06 30.66 -14.15
N ARG A 601 -31.75 31.75 -14.54
CA ARG A 601 -33.06 31.67 -15.23
C ARG A 601 -32.98 31.14 -16.66
N ARG A 602 -31.89 31.41 -17.41
CA ARG A 602 -31.73 30.88 -18.78
C ARG A 602 -31.35 29.39 -18.85
N ARG A 603 -30.77 28.82 -17.77
CA ARG A 603 -30.37 27.40 -17.74
C ARG A 603 -31.56 26.46 -17.50
N LEU A 604 -32.60 26.91 -16.79
CA LEU A 604 -33.81 26.12 -16.54
C LEU A 604 -34.76 26.02 -17.76
N GLN A 605 -34.72 26.99 -18.69
CA GLN A 605 -35.53 26.93 -19.92
C GLN A 605 -34.96 26.01 -21.01
N ARG A 606 -33.68 25.59 -20.92
CA ARG A 606 -33.07 24.67 -21.91
C ARG A 606 -33.18 23.18 -21.57
N VAL A 607 -33.58 22.82 -20.35
CA VAL A 607 -33.72 21.41 -19.93
C VAL A 607 -35.06 20.80 -20.32
N ALA A 608 -36.05 21.62 -20.73
CA ALA A 608 -37.39 21.15 -21.09
C ALA A 608 -37.59 20.76 -22.57
N GLN A 609 -36.54 20.66 -23.40
CA GLN A 609 -36.70 20.50 -24.86
C GLN A 609 -35.84 19.42 -25.54
N SER A 610 -35.39 18.39 -24.82
CA SER A 610 -34.76 17.23 -25.47
C SER A 610 -35.10 15.92 -24.76
N ALA A 611 -36.34 15.49 -24.92
CA ALA A 611 -36.73 14.09 -24.80
C ALA A 611 -37.19 13.64 -26.19
N LYS A 612 -36.28 13.04 -26.96
CA LYS A 612 -36.62 12.28 -28.17
C LYS A 612 -36.08 10.87 -27.99
N THR A 613 -37.02 9.95 -27.79
CA THR A 613 -36.86 8.50 -27.76
C THR A 613 -36.16 8.03 -29.03
N ILE A 614 -35.07 7.26 -28.88
CA ILE A 614 -34.48 6.47 -29.96
C ILE A 614 -34.55 5.01 -29.52
N THR A 615 -35.32 4.23 -30.27
CA THR A 615 -35.46 2.78 -30.20
C THR A 615 -34.19 2.09 -30.72
N MET A 616 -33.73 1.06 -29.99
CA MET A 616 -32.69 0.14 -30.44
C MET A 616 -33.27 -0.92 -31.40
N PRO A 617 -32.52 -1.37 -32.43
CA PRO A 617 -32.80 -2.66 -33.07
C PRO A 617 -32.22 -3.82 -32.26
N GLU A 618 -32.91 -4.95 -32.33
CA GLU A 618 -32.64 -6.24 -31.69
C GLU A 618 -31.36 -6.93 -32.19
N LEU A 619 -30.88 -7.87 -31.36
CA LEU A 619 -29.63 -8.64 -31.41
C LEU A 619 -29.32 -9.35 -32.73
#